data_AF-A0A1J4S3T1-F1
#
_entry.id   AF-A0A1J4S3T1-F1
#
_cell.length_a   1.000
_cell.length_b   1.000
_cell.length_c   1.000
_cell.angle_alpha   90.00
_cell.angle_beta   90.00
_cell.angle_gamma   90.00
#
_symmetry.space_group_name_H-M   'P 1'
#
loop_
_entity.id
_entity.type
_entity.pdbx_description
1 polymer ?
#
loop_
_entity_poly.entity_id
_entity_poly.type
_entity_poly.pdbx_seq_one_letter_code
_entity_poly.pdbx_strand_id
1 'polypeptide(L)'
;MERIDLKKTTSEKAIKKTIAVLKKKGLVIYPTETCYGIGVDAESQKAVDKLLRYKTRREGKPLSVAVADQKMAAQYVVINRTAQNLYDNFLPGPLTVVSKSKGRVISGVESERKTLGIRIPQYPFVLKLIQDFGRGITATSANVSYAKRPYSFDEWQKYTPQKNQVLVDLFLDAGKLALNPPSTVVDTTLEDYQVLRQGGIKLKINNKKENIKITQSAKETQLLGQKLIEKARLKYPGKCLIFSLQGELGSGKTQFAKGIAKGLGITQNVLSPTFVIVREYRFDRGMFFHLDTWRIFEEEELSNLGFEDMIKPGNVIAIEWGEKAVGFIEKLLQKEEVKIISVNLENKGGDKRVITIALKQVEPVFDLLVSVVCQFLIEINCTGFDKFLQQADGKSGNI
;
A
#
# COMPACT_ATOMS: atom_id res chain seq x y z
N MET A 1 -16.03 -35.50 -7.44
CA MET A 1 -15.97 -34.13 -8.01
C MET A 1 -16.85 -34.07 -9.24
N GLU A 2 -17.77 -33.12 -9.31
CA GLU A 2 -18.57 -32.80 -10.50
C GLU A 2 -17.83 -31.77 -11.38
N ARG A 3 -18.00 -31.84 -12.71
CA ARG A 3 -17.47 -30.85 -13.66
C ARG A 3 -18.64 -30.26 -14.44
N ILE A 4 -18.75 -28.92 -14.44
CA ILE A 4 -19.75 -28.19 -15.23
C ILE A 4 -19.02 -27.46 -16.35
N ASP A 5 -19.34 -27.79 -17.59
CA ASP A 5 -18.89 -27.04 -18.77
C ASP A 5 -19.74 -25.77 -18.90
N LEU A 6 -19.11 -24.61 -18.67
CA LEU A 6 -19.75 -23.29 -18.72
C LEU A 6 -20.10 -22.85 -20.15
N LYS A 7 -19.56 -23.51 -21.19
CA LYS A 7 -19.96 -23.24 -22.58
C LYS A 7 -21.24 -23.98 -22.96
N LYS A 8 -21.57 -25.07 -22.25
CA LYS A 8 -22.74 -25.93 -22.53
C LYS A 8 -23.87 -25.79 -21.52
N THR A 9 -23.61 -25.12 -20.41
CA THR A 9 -24.57 -24.95 -19.31
C THR A 9 -24.94 -23.48 -19.18
N THR A 10 -26.23 -23.19 -19.04
CA THR A 10 -26.68 -21.82 -18.78
C THR A 10 -26.08 -21.30 -17.46
N SER A 11 -25.70 -20.02 -17.45
CA SER A 11 -25.09 -19.38 -16.28
C SER A 11 -25.95 -19.56 -15.03
N GLU A 12 -27.27 -19.40 -15.13
CA GLU A 12 -28.21 -19.55 -14.02
C GLU A 12 -28.17 -20.96 -13.40
N LYS A 13 -28.19 -22.01 -14.25
CA LYS A 13 -28.14 -23.40 -13.77
C LYS A 13 -26.82 -23.71 -13.09
N ALA A 14 -25.71 -23.26 -13.69
CA ALA A 14 -24.37 -23.42 -13.12
C ALA A 14 -24.22 -22.67 -11.79
N ILE A 15 -24.71 -21.44 -11.69
CA ILE A 15 -24.70 -20.63 -10.45
C ILE A 15 -25.52 -21.31 -9.35
N LYS A 16 -26.77 -21.69 -9.65
CA LYS A 16 -27.66 -22.37 -8.68
C LYS A 16 -27.01 -23.65 -8.14
N LYS A 17 -26.38 -24.43 -9.02
CA LYS A 17 -25.67 -25.65 -8.62
C LYS A 17 -24.44 -25.33 -7.76
N THR A 18 -23.67 -24.32 -8.13
CA THR A 18 -22.48 -23.88 -7.38
C THR A 18 -22.84 -23.40 -5.98
N ILE A 19 -23.91 -22.60 -5.86
CA ILE A 19 -24.43 -22.13 -4.56
C ILE A 19 -24.83 -23.32 -3.69
N ALA A 20 -25.49 -24.34 -4.25
CA ALA A 20 -25.84 -25.54 -3.50
C ALA A 20 -24.60 -26.27 -2.95
N VAL A 21 -23.51 -26.32 -3.71
CA VAL A 21 -22.22 -26.89 -3.26
C VAL A 21 -21.59 -26.04 -2.15
N LEU A 22 -21.52 -24.72 -2.32
CA LEU A 22 -20.97 -23.80 -1.30
C LEU A 22 -21.78 -23.86 0.00
N LYS A 23 -23.12 -23.88 -0.07
CA LYS A 23 -24.00 -24.03 1.10
C LYS A 23 -23.78 -25.36 1.84
N LYS A 24 -23.42 -26.43 1.12
CA LYS A 24 -22.99 -27.72 1.69
C LYS A 24 -21.53 -27.73 2.17
N LYS A 25 -20.91 -26.55 2.29
CA LYS A 25 -19.51 -26.35 2.70
C LYS A 25 -18.52 -27.03 1.77
N GLY A 26 -18.91 -27.14 0.50
CA GLY A 26 -18.10 -27.71 -0.55
C GLY A 26 -17.06 -26.72 -1.10
N LEU A 27 -16.05 -27.29 -1.74
CA LEU A 27 -14.93 -26.62 -2.37
C LEU A 27 -15.12 -26.60 -3.88
N VAL A 28 -15.03 -25.40 -4.45
CA VAL A 28 -15.32 -25.13 -5.85
C VAL A 28 -14.07 -24.57 -6.53
N ILE A 29 -13.73 -25.09 -7.70
CA ILE A 29 -12.77 -24.44 -8.60
C ILE A 29 -13.55 -23.59 -9.61
N TYR A 30 -13.16 -22.33 -9.76
CA TYR A 30 -13.85 -21.34 -10.58
C TYR A 30 -12.89 -20.54 -11.46
N PRO A 31 -13.29 -20.13 -12.67
CA PRO A 31 -12.43 -19.37 -13.57
C PRO A 31 -12.26 -17.92 -13.10
N THR A 32 -11.14 -17.29 -13.42
CA THR A 32 -10.94 -15.83 -13.27
C THR A 32 -10.24 -15.27 -14.49
N GLU A 33 -10.08 -13.95 -14.56
CA GLU A 33 -9.25 -13.28 -15.57
C GLU A 33 -7.75 -13.60 -15.43
N THR A 34 -7.31 -14.21 -14.32
CA THR A 34 -5.89 -14.54 -14.06
C THR A 34 -5.56 -16.01 -14.26
N CYS A 35 -6.20 -16.90 -13.52
CA CYS A 35 -6.10 -18.36 -13.64
C CYS A 35 -7.33 -19.00 -12.97
N TYR A 36 -7.43 -20.33 -12.93
CA TYR A 36 -8.46 -20.96 -12.09
C TYR A 36 -8.18 -20.68 -10.61
N GLY A 37 -9.21 -20.21 -9.91
CA GLY A 37 -9.24 -19.99 -8.47
C GLY A 37 -9.94 -21.14 -7.74
N ILE A 38 -9.75 -21.21 -6.43
CA ILE A 38 -10.39 -22.20 -5.56
C ILE A 38 -11.09 -21.48 -4.41
N GLY A 39 -12.38 -21.78 -4.27
CA GLY A 39 -13.35 -21.04 -3.50
C GLY A 39 -14.12 -21.93 -2.55
N VAL A 40 -14.22 -21.47 -1.31
CA VAL A 40 -15.15 -21.96 -0.28
C VAL A 40 -15.84 -20.75 0.35
N ASP A 41 -16.96 -20.98 1.03
CA ASP A 41 -17.59 -19.98 1.90
C ASP A 41 -16.58 -19.48 2.95
N ALA A 42 -16.20 -18.19 2.86
CA ALA A 42 -15.17 -17.60 3.71
C ALA A 42 -15.61 -17.42 5.18
N GLU A 43 -16.91 -17.57 5.45
CA GLU A 43 -17.51 -17.48 6.78
C GLU A 43 -17.73 -18.88 7.40
N SER A 44 -17.26 -19.96 6.76
CA SER A 44 -17.48 -21.32 7.21
C SER A 44 -16.18 -22.04 7.56
N GLN A 45 -15.95 -22.26 8.86
CA GLN A 45 -14.76 -22.96 9.37
C GLN A 45 -14.55 -24.31 8.65
N LYS A 46 -15.57 -25.18 8.62
CA LYS A 46 -15.52 -26.50 7.95
C LYS A 46 -15.09 -26.43 6.48
N ALA A 47 -15.50 -25.36 5.79
CA ALA A 47 -15.20 -25.20 4.36
C ALA A 47 -13.76 -24.70 4.19
N VAL A 48 -13.33 -23.75 5.01
CA VAL A 48 -11.94 -23.26 5.02
C VAL A 48 -10.96 -24.34 5.45
N ASP A 49 -11.27 -25.17 6.46
CA ASP A 49 -10.43 -26.31 6.84
C ASP A 49 -10.24 -27.29 5.67
N LYS A 50 -11.30 -27.51 4.89
CA LYS A 50 -11.23 -28.31 3.66
C LYS A 50 -10.30 -27.67 2.63
N LEU A 51 -10.36 -26.36 2.44
CA LEU A 51 -9.44 -25.62 1.58
C LEU A 51 -7.99 -25.64 2.10
N LEU A 52 -7.76 -25.50 3.41
CA LEU A 52 -6.42 -25.52 3.99
C LEU A 52 -5.77 -26.91 3.83
N ARG A 53 -6.55 -27.98 4.02
CA ARG A 53 -6.12 -29.36 3.70
C ARG A 53 -5.80 -29.53 2.22
N TYR A 54 -6.62 -28.96 1.32
CA TYR A 54 -6.32 -28.94 -0.11
C TYR A 54 -5.00 -28.21 -0.38
N LYS A 55 -4.74 -27.11 0.33
CA LYS A 55 -3.62 -26.24 0.01
C LYS A 55 -2.24 -26.77 0.40
N THR A 56 -2.11 -27.60 1.43
CA THR A 56 -0.82 -28.09 2.01
C THR A 56 0.15 -26.95 2.40
N ARG A 57 0.85 -27.07 3.54
CA ARG A 57 1.96 -26.17 3.95
C ARG A 57 1.63 -24.66 3.86
N ARG A 58 0.58 -24.18 4.56
CA ARG A 58 0.18 -22.75 4.62
C ARG A 58 0.10 -22.17 6.04
N GLU A 59 0.86 -22.70 6.99
CA GLU A 59 0.88 -22.15 8.36
C GLU A 59 1.16 -20.63 8.33
N GLY A 60 0.31 -19.86 9.02
CA GLY A 60 0.39 -18.40 9.14
C GLY A 60 0.06 -17.57 7.89
N LYS A 61 -0.21 -18.17 6.72
CA LYS A 61 -0.45 -17.41 5.48
C LYS A 61 -1.94 -17.10 5.25
N PRO A 62 -2.37 -15.83 5.32
CA PRO A 62 -3.77 -15.47 5.11
C PRO A 62 -4.27 -15.81 3.70
N LEU A 63 -5.59 -15.86 3.56
CA LEU A 63 -6.30 -15.98 2.29
C LEU A 63 -6.92 -14.63 1.92
N SER A 64 -7.14 -14.45 0.62
CA SER A 64 -7.96 -13.34 0.14
C SER A 64 -9.41 -13.80 -0.02
N VAL A 65 -10.34 -12.87 -0.12
CA VAL A 65 -11.77 -13.12 -0.34
C VAL A 65 -12.22 -12.39 -1.60
N ALA A 66 -12.90 -13.12 -2.49
CA ALA A 66 -13.59 -12.55 -3.62
C ALA A 66 -14.98 -12.08 -3.19
N VAL A 67 -15.32 -10.85 -3.54
CA VAL A 67 -16.64 -10.23 -3.33
C VAL A 67 -17.21 -9.72 -4.66
N ALA A 68 -18.52 -9.48 -4.72
CA ALA A 68 -19.20 -9.08 -5.95
C ALA A 68 -18.97 -7.60 -6.30
N ASP A 69 -18.86 -6.73 -5.29
CA ASP A 69 -18.74 -5.29 -5.46
C ASP A 69 -18.11 -4.63 -4.22
N GLN A 70 -17.87 -3.31 -4.31
CA GLN A 70 -17.33 -2.52 -3.19
C GLN A 70 -18.28 -2.48 -2.00
N LYS A 71 -19.60 -2.51 -2.22
CA LYS A 71 -20.61 -2.50 -1.16
C LYS A 71 -20.49 -3.76 -0.29
N MET A 72 -20.28 -4.92 -0.91
CA MET A 72 -20.00 -6.17 -0.22
C MET A 72 -18.61 -6.14 0.43
N ALA A 73 -17.59 -5.59 -0.23
CA ALA A 73 -16.24 -5.41 0.35
C ALA A 73 -16.30 -4.65 1.70
N ALA A 74 -17.08 -3.56 1.75
CA ALA A 74 -17.25 -2.74 2.95
C ALA A 74 -17.89 -3.50 4.13
N GLN A 75 -18.49 -4.67 3.90
CA GLN A 75 -19.00 -5.53 4.97
C GLN A 75 -17.91 -6.40 5.60
N TYR A 76 -16.81 -6.64 4.90
CA TYR A 76 -15.69 -7.48 5.33
C TYR A 76 -14.50 -6.67 5.86
N VAL A 77 -14.27 -5.48 5.33
CA VAL A 77 -13.12 -4.64 5.68
C VAL A 77 -13.50 -3.18 5.88
N VAL A 78 -12.64 -2.43 6.58
CA VAL A 78 -12.68 -0.97 6.60
C VAL A 78 -12.00 -0.45 5.34
N ILE A 79 -12.74 0.28 4.50
CA ILE A 79 -12.22 0.89 3.28
C ILE A 79 -11.80 2.33 3.61
N ASN A 80 -10.50 2.58 3.72
CA ASN A 80 -9.97 3.94 3.84
C ASN A 80 -9.87 4.61 2.46
N ARG A 81 -9.45 5.88 2.42
CA ARG A 81 -9.34 6.66 1.19
C ARG A 81 -8.43 6.01 0.14
N THR A 82 -7.29 5.47 0.57
CA THR A 82 -6.32 4.83 -0.32
C THR A 82 -6.87 3.54 -0.91
N ALA A 83 -7.49 2.70 -0.09
CA ALA A 83 -8.22 1.54 -0.56
C ALA A 83 -9.30 1.94 -1.55
N GLN A 84 -10.14 2.93 -1.22
CA GLN A 84 -11.23 3.43 -2.07
C GLN A 84 -10.72 3.82 -3.47
N ASN A 85 -9.65 4.61 -3.54
CA ASN A 85 -9.01 4.96 -4.81
C ASN A 85 -8.56 3.72 -5.61
N LEU A 86 -8.01 2.71 -4.94
CA LEU A 86 -7.63 1.47 -5.62
C LEU A 86 -8.84 0.66 -6.10
N TYR A 87 -9.93 0.64 -5.34
CA TYR A 87 -11.19 0.01 -5.76
C TYR A 87 -11.75 0.70 -7.01
N ASP A 88 -11.79 2.03 -7.04
CA ASP A 88 -12.41 2.79 -8.14
C ASP A 88 -11.62 2.70 -9.45
N ASN A 89 -10.29 2.62 -9.37
CA ASN A 89 -9.43 2.66 -10.54
C ASN A 89 -9.02 1.28 -11.08
N PHE A 90 -9.04 0.24 -10.25
CA PHE A 90 -8.44 -1.05 -10.59
C PHE A 90 -9.33 -2.27 -10.32
N LEU A 91 -10.52 -2.09 -9.72
CA LEU A 91 -11.46 -3.16 -9.45
C LEU A 91 -12.82 -2.89 -10.13
N PRO A 92 -13.47 -3.89 -10.76
CA PRO A 92 -13.05 -5.29 -10.89
C PRO A 92 -11.78 -5.50 -11.72
N GLY A 93 -10.89 -6.38 -11.25
CA GLY A 93 -9.60 -6.56 -11.91
C GLY A 93 -8.60 -7.42 -11.16
N PRO A 94 -7.38 -7.57 -11.71
CA PRO A 94 -6.30 -8.37 -11.12
C PRO A 94 -5.59 -7.60 -9.99
N LEU A 95 -6.35 -7.02 -9.06
CA LEU A 95 -5.87 -6.39 -7.83
C LEU A 95 -6.45 -7.11 -6.60
N THR A 96 -5.69 -7.11 -5.52
CA THR A 96 -6.14 -7.55 -4.20
C THR A 96 -5.73 -6.49 -3.19
N VAL A 97 -6.73 -5.89 -2.55
CA VAL A 97 -6.55 -4.78 -1.59
C VAL A 97 -6.68 -5.35 -0.19
N VAL A 98 -5.58 -5.32 0.57
CA VAL A 98 -5.53 -5.72 1.97
C VAL A 98 -5.87 -4.51 2.83
N SER A 99 -6.85 -4.67 3.71
CA SER A 99 -7.33 -3.61 4.60
C SER A 99 -7.63 -4.19 5.98
N LYS A 100 -7.94 -3.33 6.96
CA LYS A 100 -8.32 -3.75 8.30
C LYS A 100 -9.59 -4.60 8.24
N SER A 101 -9.54 -5.82 8.76
CA SER A 101 -10.66 -6.76 8.82
C SER A 101 -11.73 -6.25 9.79
N LYS A 102 -13.01 -6.50 9.46
CA LYS A 102 -14.15 -6.34 10.39
C LYS A 102 -14.47 -7.62 11.17
N GLY A 103 -13.64 -8.66 11.06
CA GLY A 103 -13.80 -9.92 11.79
C GLY A 103 -14.97 -10.79 11.32
N ARG A 104 -15.47 -10.56 10.10
CA ARG A 104 -16.61 -11.30 9.53
C ARG A 104 -16.24 -12.70 9.02
N VAL A 105 -14.98 -12.89 8.61
CA VAL A 105 -14.47 -14.17 8.12
C VAL A 105 -13.91 -15.00 9.27
N ILE A 106 -13.80 -16.30 9.06
CA ILE A 106 -13.23 -17.19 10.09
C ILE A 106 -11.71 -17.02 10.23
N SER A 107 -11.19 -17.44 11.39
CA SER A 107 -9.75 -17.45 11.68
C SER A 107 -8.99 -18.39 10.73
N GLY A 108 -7.97 -17.87 10.05
CA GLY A 108 -7.23 -18.58 9.00
C GLY A 108 -7.57 -18.12 7.58
N VAL A 109 -8.65 -17.36 7.40
CA VAL A 109 -8.85 -16.52 6.21
C VAL A 109 -8.19 -15.17 6.42
N GLU A 110 -8.57 -14.45 7.47
CA GLU A 110 -7.89 -13.22 7.88
C GLU A 110 -6.49 -13.49 8.46
N SER A 111 -5.64 -12.46 8.45
CA SER A 111 -4.30 -12.52 9.04
C SER A 111 -4.35 -12.43 10.56
N GLU A 112 -3.26 -12.87 11.22
CA GLU A 112 -3.07 -12.70 12.67
C GLU A 112 -3.11 -11.23 13.11
N ARG A 113 -2.75 -10.31 12.21
CA ARG A 113 -2.80 -8.86 12.43
C ARG A 113 -4.18 -8.25 12.16
N LYS A 114 -5.22 -9.07 12.03
CA LYS A 114 -6.60 -8.64 11.75
C LYS A 114 -6.72 -7.83 10.46
N THR A 115 -6.03 -8.29 9.41
CA THR A 115 -6.11 -7.73 8.05
C THR A 115 -6.68 -8.77 7.08
N LEU A 116 -7.36 -8.31 6.03
CA LEU A 116 -8.00 -9.17 5.05
C LEU A 116 -7.81 -8.60 3.64
N GLY A 117 -7.36 -9.45 2.71
CA GLY A 117 -7.28 -9.13 1.30
C GLY A 117 -8.61 -9.33 0.59
N ILE A 118 -9.15 -8.28 -0.01
CA ILE A 118 -10.37 -8.35 -0.84
C ILE A 118 -10.01 -8.28 -2.32
N ARG A 119 -10.73 -9.03 -3.13
CA ARG A 119 -10.67 -9.00 -4.59
C ARG A 119 -12.08 -8.89 -5.17
N ILE A 120 -12.23 -8.09 -6.24
CA ILE A 120 -13.42 -8.09 -7.09
C ILE A 120 -12.97 -8.65 -8.45
N PRO A 121 -13.15 -9.95 -8.73
CA PRO A 121 -12.60 -10.57 -9.93
C PRO A 121 -13.29 -10.04 -11.19
N GLN A 122 -12.52 -9.71 -12.23
CA GLN A 122 -13.08 -9.25 -13.51
C GLN A 122 -13.58 -10.44 -14.34
N TYR A 123 -14.57 -11.15 -13.80
CA TYR A 123 -15.18 -12.31 -14.45
C TYR A 123 -16.70 -12.29 -14.20
N PRO A 124 -17.53 -11.88 -15.17
CA PRO A 124 -18.96 -11.62 -14.97
C PRO A 124 -19.74 -12.76 -14.32
N PHE A 125 -19.48 -14.00 -14.74
CA PHE A 125 -20.10 -15.19 -14.13
C PHE A 125 -19.78 -15.32 -12.64
N VAL A 126 -18.55 -15.02 -12.21
CA VAL A 126 -18.12 -15.13 -10.81
C VAL A 126 -18.71 -14.00 -9.98
N LEU A 127 -18.76 -12.78 -10.52
CA LEU A 127 -19.41 -11.66 -9.85
C LEU A 127 -20.89 -11.96 -9.57
N LYS A 128 -21.60 -12.47 -10.59
CA LYS A 128 -23.00 -12.88 -10.45
C LYS A 128 -23.17 -14.05 -9.47
N LEU A 129 -22.29 -15.05 -9.52
CA LEU A 129 -22.27 -16.15 -8.55
C LEU A 129 -22.15 -15.65 -7.11
N ILE A 130 -21.19 -14.76 -6.83
CA ILE A 130 -20.95 -14.24 -5.49
C ILE A 130 -22.12 -13.36 -5.04
N GLN A 131 -22.68 -12.56 -5.95
CA GLN A 131 -23.86 -11.74 -5.68
C GLN A 131 -25.06 -12.61 -5.28
N ASP A 132 -25.34 -13.68 -6.03
CA ASP A 132 -26.47 -14.59 -5.75
C ASP A 132 -26.22 -15.48 -4.54
N PHE A 133 -24.96 -15.79 -4.23
CA PHE A 133 -24.59 -16.49 -3.00
C PHE A 133 -24.75 -15.59 -1.77
N GLY A 134 -24.54 -14.28 -1.92
CA GLY A 134 -24.71 -13.27 -0.87
C GLY A 134 -23.56 -13.18 0.14
N ARG A 135 -22.47 -13.93 -0.08
CA ARG A 135 -21.28 -13.96 0.79
C ARG A 135 -20.00 -14.07 -0.01
N GLY A 136 -18.91 -13.59 0.55
CA GLY A 136 -17.58 -13.73 -0.03
C GLY A 136 -17.11 -15.18 -0.06
N ILE A 137 -16.42 -15.55 -1.14
CA ILE A 137 -15.73 -16.84 -1.27
C ILE A 137 -14.23 -16.63 -1.22
N THR A 138 -13.46 -17.59 -0.74
CA THR A 138 -12.00 -17.47 -0.74
C THR A 138 -11.44 -17.29 -2.15
N ALA A 139 -10.40 -16.46 -2.29
CA ALA A 139 -9.76 -16.12 -3.55
C ALA A 139 -8.26 -16.46 -3.52
N THR A 140 -7.93 -17.67 -3.97
CA THR A 140 -6.55 -18.13 -4.17
C THR A 140 -6.50 -19.02 -5.40
N SER A 141 -5.33 -19.19 -6.02
CA SER A 141 -5.17 -20.01 -7.23
C SER A 141 -5.50 -21.48 -6.94
N ALA A 142 -6.03 -22.24 -7.91
CA ALA A 142 -6.47 -23.61 -7.67
C ALA A 142 -5.35 -24.66 -7.62
N ASN A 143 -4.08 -24.26 -7.48
CA ASN A 143 -2.96 -25.19 -7.29
C ASN A 143 -2.73 -25.52 -5.80
N VAL A 144 -2.21 -26.71 -5.53
CA VAL A 144 -1.55 -27.00 -4.25
C VAL A 144 -0.38 -26.04 -4.05
N SER A 145 -0.04 -25.69 -2.80
CA SER A 145 1.06 -24.76 -2.51
C SER A 145 2.33 -25.12 -3.27
N TYR A 146 2.99 -24.11 -3.85
CA TYR A 146 4.20 -24.21 -4.66
C TYR A 146 4.06 -24.92 -6.03
N ALA A 147 2.92 -25.54 -6.35
CA ALA A 147 2.67 -26.14 -7.66
C ALA A 147 2.32 -25.10 -8.75
N LYS A 148 2.39 -25.52 -10.01
CA LYS A 148 2.02 -24.69 -11.17
C LYS A 148 0.54 -24.29 -11.11
N ARG A 149 0.24 -23.04 -11.46
CA ARG A 149 -1.14 -22.52 -11.54
C ARG A 149 -1.87 -23.14 -12.74
N PRO A 150 -3.12 -23.60 -12.57
CA PRO A 150 -3.88 -24.19 -13.65
C PRO A 150 -4.62 -23.14 -14.51
N TYR A 151 -4.54 -23.31 -15.83
CA TYR A 151 -5.30 -22.53 -16.81
C TYR A 151 -6.32 -23.37 -17.58
N SER A 152 -6.39 -24.68 -17.33
CA SER A 152 -7.45 -25.57 -17.84
C SER A 152 -7.75 -26.66 -16.81
N PHE A 153 -8.86 -27.36 -17.01
CA PHE A 153 -9.19 -28.58 -16.26
C PHE A 153 -8.06 -29.63 -16.37
N ASP A 154 -7.57 -29.88 -17.58
CA ASP A 154 -6.55 -30.91 -17.83
C ASP A 154 -5.23 -30.58 -17.13
N GLU A 155 -4.81 -29.30 -17.15
CA GLU A 155 -3.64 -28.85 -16.40
C GLU A 155 -3.84 -29.02 -14.89
N TRP A 156 -5.00 -28.63 -14.37
CA TRP A 156 -5.32 -28.82 -12.96
C TRP A 156 -5.26 -30.30 -12.56
N GLN A 157 -5.88 -31.18 -13.34
CA GLN A 157 -5.91 -32.61 -13.08
C GLN A 157 -4.51 -33.23 -13.18
N LYS A 158 -3.69 -32.80 -14.14
CA LYS A 158 -2.31 -33.29 -14.33
C LYS A 158 -1.39 -32.91 -13.17
N TYR A 159 -1.47 -31.66 -12.68
CA TYR A 159 -0.51 -31.14 -11.69
C TYR A 159 -0.99 -31.23 -10.23
N THR A 160 -2.25 -31.61 -10.00
CA THR A 160 -2.81 -31.75 -8.65
C THR A 160 -2.75 -33.22 -8.21
N PRO A 161 -2.14 -33.57 -7.06
CA PRO A 161 -2.15 -34.94 -6.56
C PRO A 161 -3.56 -35.49 -6.35
N GLN A 162 -3.78 -36.78 -6.62
CA GLN A 162 -5.11 -37.41 -6.49
C GLN A 162 -5.77 -37.19 -5.13
N LYS A 163 -5.00 -37.28 -4.04
CA LYS A 163 -5.48 -37.01 -2.67
C LYS A 163 -6.01 -35.59 -2.46
N ASN A 164 -5.58 -34.62 -3.28
CA ASN A 164 -6.08 -33.25 -3.27
C ASN A 164 -7.27 -33.10 -4.22
N GLN A 165 -7.26 -33.79 -5.37
CA GLN A 165 -8.37 -33.78 -6.32
C GLN A 165 -9.68 -34.27 -5.68
N VAL A 166 -9.63 -35.30 -4.84
CA VAL A 166 -10.83 -35.84 -4.15
C VAL A 166 -11.48 -34.84 -3.18
N LEU A 167 -10.77 -33.78 -2.77
CA LEU A 167 -11.33 -32.72 -1.93
C LEU A 167 -12.16 -31.71 -2.73
N VAL A 168 -12.05 -31.68 -4.05
CA VAL A 168 -12.82 -30.76 -4.90
C VAL A 168 -14.22 -31.34 -5.13
N ASP A 169 -15.25 -30.57 -4.80
CA ASP A 169 -16.64 -31.00 -5.01
C ASP A 169 -17.12 -30.62 -6.40
N LEU A 170 -16.71 -29.45 -6.90
CA LEU A 170 -17.15 -28.90 -8.17
C LEU A 170 -16.01 -28.19 -8.91
N PHE A 171 -15.86 -28.47 -10.20
CA PHE A 171 -15.02 -27.72 -11.13
C PHE A 171 -15.91 -27.01 -12.16
N LEU A 172 -15.83 -25.68 -12.21
CA LEU A 172 -16.50 -24.86 -13.21
C LEU A 172 -15.56 -24.66 -14.39
N ASP A 173 -15.78 -25.37 -15.49
CA ASP A 173 -14.89 -25.41 -16.62
C ASP A 173 -15.27 -24.39 -17.70
N ALA A 174 -14.44 -23.36 -17.83
CA ALA A 174 -14.51 -22.36 -18.90
C ALA A 174 -13.61 -22.71 -20.10
N GLY A 175 -13.00 -23.89 -20.11
CA GLY A 175 -11.95 -24.28 -21.05
C GLY A 175 -10.58 -23.71 -20.66
N LYS A 176 -9.73 -23.49 -21.67
CA LYS A 176 -8.39 -22.91 -21.49
C LYS A 176 -8.49 -21.39 -21.30
N LEU A 177 -8.05 -20.90 -20.15
CA LEU A 177 -7.97 -19.48 -19.81
C LEU A 177 -6.73 -18.83 -20.44
N ALA A 178 -6.78 -17.52 -20.63
CA ALA A 178 -5.63 -16.72 -21.04
C ALA A 178 -4.52 -16.76 -19.97
N LEU A 179 -3.26 -16.77 -20.41
CA LEU A 179 -2.10 -16.83 -19.53
C LEU A 179 -1.77 -15.44 -18.98
N ASN A 180 -2.53 -14.99 -17.98
CA ASN A 180 -2.35 -13.68 -17.38
C ASN A 180 -1.52 -13.73 -16.09
N PRO A 181 -0.74 -12.68 -15.77
CA PRO A 181 -0.01 -12.61 -14.52
C PRO A 181 -0.93 -12.72 -13.28
N PRO A 182 -0.36 -13.06 -12.10
CA PRO A 182 -1.10 -13.03 -10.83
C PRO A 182 -1.73 -11.67 -10.56
N SER A 183 -2.72 -11.61 -9.67
CA SER A 183 -3.15 -10.33 -9.12
C SER A 183 -2.02 -9.63 -8.37
N THR A 184 -1.95 -8.31 -8.49
CA THR A 184 -1.13 -7.48 -7.61
C THR A 184 -1.77 -7.48 -6.23
N VAL A 185 -0.99 -7.57 -5.16
CA VAL A 185 -1.47 -7.52 -3.77
C VAL A 185 -0.91 -6.28 -3.12
N VAL A 186 -1.79 -5.46 -2.56
CA VAL A 186 -1.47 -4.16 -2.00
C VAL A 186 -2.04 -4.06 -0.61
N ASP A 187 -1.21 -3.74 0.37
CA ASP A 187 -1.64 -3.37 1.71
C ASP A 187 -2.02 -1.91 1.76
N THR A 188 -3.18 -1.62 2.36
CA THR A 188 -3.75 -0.28 2.56
C THR A 188 -4.18 -0.10 4.01
N THR A 189 -3.68 -0.91 4.95
CA THR A 189 -4.04 -0.76 6.37
C THR A 189 -3.52 0.55 6.96
N LEU A 190 -2.48 1.12 6.35
CA LEU A 190 -1.97 2.46 6.62
C LEU A 190 -2.52 3.46 5.58
N GLU A 191 -2.31 4.75 5.80
CA GLU A 191 -2.76 5.78 4.84
C GLU A 191 -2.04 5.65 3.49
N ASP A 192 -0.77 5.24 3.49
CA ASP A 192 -0.05 4.85 2.28
C ASP A 192 -0.20 3.36 1.97
N TYR A 193 -0.12 3.02 0.69
CA TYR A 193 -0.19 1.63 0.26
C TYR A 193 1.20 0.98 0.09
N GLN A 194 1.32 -0.29 0.47
CA GLN A 194 2.51 -1.11 0.27
C GLN A 194 2.22 -2.23 -0.74
N VAL A 195 3.04 -2.38 -1.77
CA VAL A 195 2.92 -3.51 -2.69
C VAL A 195 3.53 -4.76 -2.05
N LEU A 196 2.69 -5.68 -1.58
CA LEU A 196 3.11 -6.95 -0.98
C LEU A 196 3.49 -7.99 -2.03
N ARG A 197 2.85 -7.93 -3.20
CA ARG A 197 3.17 -8.79 -4.34
C ARG A 197 2.89 -8.08 -5.64
N GLN A 198 3.91 -7.98 -6.48
CA GLN A 198 3.75 -7.46 -7.82
C GLN A 198 3.07 -8.48 -8.75
N GLY A 199 1.96 -8.08 -9.37
CA GLY A 199 1.21 -8.84 -10.36
C GLY A 199 1.06 -8.10 -11.69
N GLY A 200 -0.05 -8.35 -12.39
CA GLY A 200 -0.37 -7.74 -13.68
C GLY A 200 -0.50 -6.21 -13.63
N ILE A 201 -0.97 -5.64 -12.52
CA ILE A 201 -1.05 -4.19 -12.34
C ILE A 201 0.25 -3.70 -11.71
N LYS A 202 1.05 -2.95 -12.46
CA LYS A 202 2.28 -2.31 -12.01
C LYS A 202 1.95 -1.01 -11.26
N LEU A 203 1.73 -1.12 -9.95
CA LEU A 203 1.62 0.06 -9.08
C LEU A 203 3.03 0.50 -8.70
N LYS A 204 3.32 1.78 -8.86
CA LYS A 204 4.58 2.37 -8.35
C LYS A 204 4.52 2.34 -6.83
N ILE A 205 5.63 2.04 -6.15
CA ILE A 205 5.73 2.18 -4.70
C ILE A 205 5.46 3.66 -4.39
N ASN A 206 4.52 3.93 -3.49
CA ASN A 206 4.07 5.29 -3.22
C ASN A 206 5.16 6.07 -2.45
N ASN A 207 5.92 6.87 -3.18
CA ASN A 207 6.54 8.10 -2.68
C ASN A 207 6.07 9.21 -3.63
N LYS A 208 5.17 10.11 -3.21
CA LYS A 208 4.68 11.16 -4.12
C LYS A 208 5.68 12.34 -4.20
N LYS A 209 5.89 12.81 -5.45
CA LYS A 209 6.97 13.71 -5.94
C LYS A 209 8.39 13.13 -5.87
N GLU A 210 8.58 11.92 -6.39
CA GLU A 210 9.91 11.46 -6.77
C GLU A 210 10.48 12.33 -7.91
N ASN A 211 11.32 13.30 -7.56
CA ASN A 211 12.18 13.96 -8.53
C ASN A 211 13.38 13.04 -8.77
N ILE A 212 13.34 12.28 -9.86
CA ILE A 212 14.47 11.45 -10.27
C ILE A 212 15.54 12.36 -10.88
N LYS A 213 16.77 12.26 -10.35
CA LYS A 213 17.96 12.93 -10.84
C LYS A 213 19.03 11.89 -11.12
N ILE A 214 19.84 12.14 -12.14
CA ILE A 214 21.00 11.31 -12.45
C ILE A 214 22.23 12.16 -12.18
N THR A 215 23.20 11.59 -11.47
CA THR A 215 24.51 12.20 -11.26
C THR A 215 25.58 11.24 -11.76
N GLN A 216 26.65 11.75 -12.35
CA GLN A 216 27.75 10.97 -12.92
C GLN A 216 29.08 11.25 -12.22
N SER A 217 29.07 11.95 -11.09
CA SER A 217 30.27 12.21 -10.30
C SER A 217 29.92 12.52 -8.84
N ALA A 218 30.92 12.39 -7.95
CA ALA A 218 30.81 12.85 -6.57
C ALA A 218 30.49 14.36 -6.48
N LYS A 219 31.06 15.17 -7.39
CA LYS A 219 30.82 16.62 -7.45
C LYS A 219 29.38 16.95 -7.83
N GLU A 220 28.80 16.23 -8.79
CA GLU A 220 27.38 16.39 -9.13
C GLU A 220 26.44 15.96 -8.00
N THR A 221 26.79 14.88 -7.30
CA THR A 221 26.03 14.43 -6.12
C THR A 221 26.04 15.50 -5.02
N GLN A 222 27.20 16.12 -4.76
CA GLN A 222 27.33 17.23 -3.83
C GLN A 222 26.52 18.45 -4.29
N LEU A 223 26.60 18.81 -5.58
CA LEU A 223 25.86 19.95 -6.12
C LEU A 223 24.34 19.75 -6.02
N LEU A 224 23.86 18.52 -6.20
CA LEU A 224 22.46 18.18 -6.00
C LEU A 224 22.03 18.35 -4.54
N GLY A 225 22.83 17.85 -3.59
CA GLY A 225 22.59 18.04 -2.16
C GLY A 225 22.54 19.52 -1.77
N GLN A 226 23.49 20.32 -2.29
CA GLN A 226 23.56 21.77 -2.09
C GLN A 226 22.29 22.47 -2.58
N LYS A 227 21.91 22.25 -3.86
CA LYS A 227 20.72 22.87 -4.44
C LYS A 227 19.44 22.45 -3.71
N LEU A 228 19.39 21.22 -3.19
CA LEU A 228 18.21 20.72 -2.50
C LEU A 228 18.03 21.38 -1.14
N ILE A 229 19.11 21.56 -0.35
CA ILE A 229 19.00 22.24 0.95
C ILE A 229 18.67 23.73 0.79
N GLU A 230 19.27 24.41 -0.18
CA GLU A 230 18.97 25.83 -0.48
C GLU A 230 17.47 26.00 -0.79
N LYS A 231 16.91 25.15 -1.66
CA LYS A 231 15.48 25.14 -1.97
C LYS A 231 14.61 24.76 -0.78
N ALA A 232 15.00 23.75 0.00
CA ALA A 232 14.23 23.29 1.14
C ALA A 232 14.12 24.37 2.23
N ARG A 233 15.20 25.12 2.49
CA ARG A 233 15.21 26.22 3.47
C ARG A 233 14.36 27.41 3.04
N LEU A 234 14.36 27.74 1.74
CA LEU A 234 13.46 28.75 1.19
C LEU A 234 11.99 28.35 1.31
N LYS A 235 11.70 27.07 1.06
CA LYS A 235 10.33 26.56 1.07
C LYS A 235 9.76 26.35 2.48
N TYR A 236 10.62 25.98 3.44
CA TYR A 236 10.23 25.67 4.81
C TYR A 236 11.05 26.50 5.81
N PRO A 237 10.85 27.84 5.82
CA PRO A 237 11.60 28.73 6.69
C PRO A 237 11.34 28.37 8.17
N GLY A 238 12.40 28.38 8.97
CA GLY A 238 12.34 28.12 10.42
C GLY A 238 12.08 26.67 10.82
N LYS A 239 11.77 25.75 9.89
CA LYS A 239 11.54 24.34 10.23
C LYS A 239 12.84 23.56 10.45
N CYS A 240 12.77 22.51 11.25
CA CYS A 240 13.82 21.49 11.29
C CYS A 240 13.74 20.64 10.02
N LEU A 241 14.84 20.56 9.26
CA LEU A 241 14.89 19.80 8.00
C LEU A 241 15.64 18.49 8.19
N ILE A 242 14.98 17.36 7.94
CA ILE A 242 15.59 16.04 8.05
C ILE A 242 15.71 15.43 6.65
N PHE A 243 16.93 15.05 6.27
CA PHE A 243 17.24 14.32 5.05
C PHE A 243 17.47 12.85 5.39
N SER A 244 16.50 11.99 5.07
CA SER A 244 16.62 10.54 5.22
C SER A 244 17.33 9.97 3.98
N LEU A 245 18.63 9.70 4.10
CA LEU A 245 19.48 9.22 3.02
C LEU A 245 19.50 7.68 3.02
N GLN A 246 19.04 7.08 1.92
CA GLN A 246 18.88 5.64 1.76
C GLN A 246 19.72 5.14 0.59
N GLY A 247 20.19 3.89 0.67
CA GLY A 247 20.93 3.25 -0.41
C GLY A 247 22.12 2.44 0.09
N GLU A 248 22.63 1.56 -0.77
CA GLU A 248 23.69 0.60 -0.43
C GLU A 248 25.02 1.27 -0.05
N LEU A 249 25.99 0.47 0.42
CA LEU A 249 27.35 0.94 0.68
C LEU A 249 27.96 1.54 -0.60
N GLY A 250 28.59 2.70 -0.50
CA GLY A 250 29.18 3.38 -1.67
C GLY A 250 28.19 4.07 -2.61
N SER A 251 26.89 4.04 -2.34
CA SER A 251 25.85 4.73 -3.14
C SER A 251 25.98 6.26 -3.19
N GLY A 252 26.82 6.87 -2.35
CA GLY A 252 27.11 8.30 -2.37
C GLY A 252 26.37 9.13 -1.30
N LYS A 253 25.75 8.50 -0.29
CA LYS A 253 25.08 9.17 0.85
C LYS A 253 25.93 10.28 1.47
N THR A 254 27.17 9.97 1.86
CA THR A 254 28.11 10.95 2.42
C THR A 254 28.44 12.09 1.45
N GLN A 255 28.50 11.83 0.14
CA GLN A 255 28.71 12.89 -0.86
C GLN A 255 27.50 13.82 -0.94
N PHE A 256 26.29 13.27 -0.80
CA PHE A 256 25.08 14.06 -0.72
C PHE A 256 25.06 14.93 0.56
N ALA A 257 25.42 14.36 1.71
CA ALA A 257 25.52 15.10 2.98
C ALA A 257 26.56 16.22 2.94
N LYS A 258 27.72 15.99 2.29
CA LYS A 258 28.70 17.05 1.99
C LYS A 258 28.11 18.17 1.14
N GLY A 259 27.25 17.82 0.18
CA GLY A 259 26.48 18.78 -0.60
C GLY A 259 25.57 19.65 0.26
N ILE A 260 24.81 19.02 1.17
CA ILE A 260 23.96 19.74 2.13
C ILE A 260 24.80 20.72 2.95
N ALA A 261 25.92 20.28 3.52
CA ALA A 261 26.79 21.14 4.31
C ALA A 261 27.30 22.36 3.54
N LYS A 262 27.67 22.19 2.26
CA LYS A 262 28.04 23.30 1.37
C LYS A 262 26.91 24.31 1.18
N GLY A 263 25.68 23.85 0.96
CA GLY A 263 24.51 24.73 0.86
C GLY A 263 24.13 25.44 2.16
N LEU A 264 24.66 24.98 3.30
CA LEU A 264 24.55 25.65 4.59
C LEU A 264 25.70 26.63 4.87
N GLY A 265 26.70 26.72 3.97
CA GLY A 265 27.88 27.56 4.15
C GLY A 265 28.93 26.97 5.09
N ILE A 266 28.86 25.68 5.40
CA ILE A 266 29.86 25.01 6.25
C ILE A 266 31.15 24.80 5.44
N THR A 267 32.23 25.42 5.88
CA THR A 267 33.56 25.34 5.25
C THR A 267 34.42 24.19 5.78
N GLN A 268 34.05 23.63 6.94
CA GLN A 268 34.75 22.50 7.54
C GLN A 268 34.62 21.23 6.68
N ASN A 269 35.60 20.35 6.75
CA ASN A 269 35.55 19.07 6.07
C ASN A 269 34.50 18.15 6.74
N VAL A 270 33.37 17.92 6.07
CA VAL A 270 32.34 17.02 6.56
C VAL A 270 32.77 15.57 6.34
N LEU A 271 32.89 14.82 7.43
CA LEU A 271 33.31 13.43 7.44
C LEU A 271 32.09 12.51 7.58
N SER A 272 32.24 11.26 7.15
CA SER A 272 31.23 10.25 7.46
C SER A 272 31.22 9.98 8.97
N PRO A 273 30.05 9.92 9.62
CA PRO A 273 29.93 9.62 11.04
C PRO A 273 29.94 8.11 11.32
N THR A 274 30.30 7.27 10.34
CA THR A 274 30.32 5.79 10.42
C THR A 274 30.97 5.20 11.69
N PHE A 275 31.93 5.90 12.32
CA PHE A 275 32.58 5.47 13.56
C PHE A 275 32.14 6.23 14.82
N VAL A 276 31.41 7.34 14.67
CA VAL A 276 31.05 8.25 15.78
C VAL A 276 29.53 8.43 15.93
N ILE A 277 28.72 7.76 15.09
CA ILE A 277 27.25 7.78 15.02
C ILE A 277 26.69 9.15 14.63
N VAL A 278 27.14 10.24 15.25
CA VAL A 278 26.73 11.62 14.99
C VAL A 278 27.95 12.53 14.87
N ARG A 279 27.90 13.46 13.92
CA ARG A 279 28.82 14.61 13.83
C ARG A 279 28.03 15.89 13.75
N GLU A 280 28.54 16.92 14.41
CA GLU A 280 27.87 18.20 14.56
C GLU A 280 28.67 19.32 13.90
N TYR A 281 27.97 20.17 13.15
CA TYR A 281 28.58 21.29 12.45
C TYR A 281 27.72 22.54 12.63
N ARG A 282 28.28 23.56 13.25
CA ARG A 282 27.61 24.85 13.43
C ARG A 282 27.61 25.65 12.13
N PHE A 283 26.49 26.29 11.81
CA PHE A 283 26.39 27.30 10.75
C PHE A 283 25.55 28.49 11.23
N ASP A 284 25.50 29.56 10.43
CA ASP A 284 24.91 30.86 10.81
C ASP A 284 23.49 30.77 11.42
N ARG A 285 22.66 29.85 10.92
CA ARG A 285 21.23 29.75 11.31
C ARG A 285 20.84 28.41 11.90
N GLY A 286 21.77 27.70 12.54
CA GLY A 286 21.48 26.46 13.25
C GLY A 286 22.65 25.48 13.31
N MET A 287 22.31 24.23 13.63
CA MET A 287 23.23 23.10 13.65
C MET A 287 22.93 22.14 12.50
N PHE A 288 23.98 21.64 11.84
CA PHE A 288 23.92 20.54 10.91
C PHE A 288 24.41 19.26 11.61
N PHE A 289 23.51 18.29 11.78
CA PHE A 289 23.82 16.99 12.32
C PHE A 289 23.94 15.98 11.19
N HIS A 290 25.04 15.25 11.14
CA HIS A 290 25.25 14.16 10.21
C HIS A 290 25.30 12.86 10.99
N LEU A 291 24.33 11.97 10.76
CA LEU A 291 24.16 10.72 11.49
C LEU A 291 24.34 9.51 10.57
N ASP A 292 24.84 8.41 11.13
CA ASP A 292 24.90 7.09 10.49
C ASP A 292 24.18 6.08 11.39
N THR A 293 23.06 5.55 10.92
CA THR A 293 22.18 4.64 11.67
C THR A 293 22.39 3.17 11.32
N TRP A 294 23.46 2.83 10.58
CA TRP A 294 23.75 1.45 10.17
C TRP A 294 23.85 0.47 11.34
N ARG A 295 24.39 0.94 12.47
CA ARG A 295 24.65 0.13 13.68
C ARG A 295 23.57 0.26 14.74
N ILE A 296 22.47 0.95 14.45
CA ILE A 296 21.36 1.09 15.39
C ILE A 296 20.37 -0.02 15.13
N PHE A 297 20.20 -0.89 16.12
CA PHE A 297 19.36 -2.09 15.98
C PHE A 297 17.99 -1.91 16.62
N GLU A 298 17.84 -0.93 17.53
CA GLU A 298 16.62 -0.71 18.31
C GLU A 298 16.25 0.79 18.38
N GLU A 299 14.94 1.11 18.35
CA GLU A 299 14.46 2.50 18.35
C GLU A 299 14.81 3.28 19.63
N GLU A 300 15.01 2.59 20.75
CA GLU A 300 15.38 3.19 22.03
C GLU A 300 16.81 3.78 21.99
N GLU A 301 17.71 3.21 21.19
CA GLU A 301 19.08 3.73 21.03
C GLU A 301 19.08 5.12 20.37
N LEU A 302 18.17 5.40 19.42
CA LEU A 302 18.02 6.74 18.82
C LEU A 302 17.53 7.78 19.82
N SER A 303 16.65 7.38 20.74
CA SER A 303 16.15 8.26 21.80
C SER A 303 17.25 8.55 22.82
N ASN A 304 18.05 7.54 23.17
CA ASN A 304 19.19 7.66 24.09
C ASN A 304 20.37 8.48 23.52
N LEU A 305 20.47 8.62 22.19
CA LEU A 305 21.47 9.47 21.51
C LEU A 305 21.15 10.98 21.62
N GLY A 306 20.09 11.36 22.33
CA GLY A 306 19.68 12.76 22.45
C GLY A 306 19.16 13.35 21.13
N PHE A 307 18.63 12.50 20.23
CA PHE A 307 18.15 12.96 18.93
C PHE A 307 17.06 14.03 19.07
N GLU A 308 16.20 13.93 20.10
CA GLU A 308 15.13 14.91 20.34
C GLU A 308 15.69 16.33 20.52
N ASP A 309 16.87 16.48 21.13
CA ASP A 309 17.54 17.78 21.32
C ASP A 309 18.05 18.39 20.02
N MET A 310 18.21 17.57 18.96
CA MET A 310 18.61 17.99 17.63
C MET A 310 17.42 18.58 16.84
N ILE A 311 16.19 18.21 17.19
CA ILE A 311 14.96 18.66 16.53
C ILE A 311 14.59 20.05 17.03
N LYS A 312 15.28 21.06 16.49
CA LYS A 312 15.02 22.48 16.79
C LYS A 312 14.78 23.26 15.50
N PRO A 313 13.96 24.33 15.56
CA PRO A 313 13.78 25.25 14.45
C PRO A 313 15.11 25.68 13.81
N GLY A 314 15.21 25.57 12.48
CA GLY A 314 16.42 25.92 11.73
C GLY A 314 17.52 24.86 11.66
N ASN A 315 17.49 23.83 12.52
CA ASN A 315 18.45 22.73 12.43
C ASN A 315 18.23 21.89 11.17
N VAL A 316 19.33 21.29 10.71
CA VAL A 316 19.33 20.39 9.56
C VAL A 316 19.97 19.07 9.97
N ILE A 317 19.33 17.97 9.64
CA ILE A 317 19.75 16.63 10.03
C ILE A 317 19.87 15.78 8.77
N ALA A 318 21.02 15.19 8.51
CA ALA A 318 21.20 14.17 7.47
C ALA A 318 21.41 12.82 8.14
N ILE A 319 20.54 11.85 7.85
CA ILE A 319 20.55 10.51 8.44
C ILE A 319 20.92 9.53 7.34
N GLU A 320 22.14 8.98 7.39
CA GLU A 320 22.51 7.84 6.55
C GLU A 320 21.83 6.55 7.06
N TRP A 321 21.48 5.68 6.11
CA TRP A 321 20.73 4.45 6.34
C TRP A 321 19.35 4.71 6.94
N GLY A 322 18.68 5.76 6.47
CA GLY A 322 17.38 6.18 7.00
C GLY A 322 16.30 5.08 6.98
N GLU A 323 16.47 4.04 6.16
CA GLU A 323 15.64 2.83 6.15
C GLU A 323 15.72 2.00 7.46
N LYS A 324 16.77 2.19 8.27
CA LYS A 324 16.93 1.57 9.59
C LYS A 324 16.23 2.37 10.68
N ALA A 325 16.02 3.67 10.46
CA ALA A 325 15.37 4.57 11.40
C ALA A 325 13.90 4.86 11.03
N VAL A 326 13.22 3.97 10.30
CA VAL A 326 11.88 4.24 9.72
C VAL A 326 10.83 4.54 10.79
N GLY A 327 10.67 3.68 11.80
CA GLY A 327 9.64 3.88 12.83
C GLY A 327 9.86 5.15 13.65
N PHE A 328 11.12 5.52 13.88
CA PHE A 328 11.47 6.81 14.50
C PHE A 328 11.15 8.01 13.58
N ILE A 329 11.59 7.96 12.32
CA ILE A 329 11.31 9.00 11.32
C ILE A 329 9.79 9.20 11.15
N GLU A 330 9.00 8.14 11.20
CA GLU A 330 7.54 8.19 11.11
C GLU A 330 6.89 8.93 12.27
N LYS A 331 7.36 8.73 13.51
CA LYS A 331 6.90 9.49 14.68
C LYS A 331 7.11 10.99 14.50
N LEU A 332 8.19 11.39 13.84
CA LEU A 332 8.51 12.79 13.58
C LEU A 332 7.68 13.44 12.47
N LEU A 333 7.06 12.65 11.59
CA LEU A 333 6.24 13.20 10.51
C LEU A 333 5.07 14.03 11.07
N GLN A 334 4.56 13.65 12.24
CA GLN A 334 3.44 14.31 12.91
C GLN A 334 3.79 15.70 13.47
N LYS A 335 5.08 16.02 13.63
CA LYS A 335 5.55 17.30 14.15
C LYS A 335 5.53 18.37 13.06
N GLU A 336 4.71 19.41 13.23
CA GLU A 336 4.55 20.46 12.22
C GLU A 336 5.83 21.25 11.95
N GLU A 337 6.67 21.39 12.98
CA GLU A 337 7.98 22.04 12.98
C GLU A 337 9.05 21.24 12.21
N VAL A 338 8.76 19.99 11.84
CA VAL A 338 9.67 19.11 11.11
C VAL A 338 9.23 18.96 9.65
N LYS A 339 10.21 18.94 8.75
CA LYS A 339 10.03 18.48 7.37
C LYS A 339 11.07 17.46 7.00
N ILE A 340 10.59 16.31 6.54
CA ILE A 340 11.42 15.16 6.21
C ILE A 340 11.47 14.99 4.69
N ILE A 341 12.68 14.91 4.15
CA ILE A 341 12.97 14.72 2.74
C ILE A 341 13.68 13.38 2.62
N SER A 342 13.03 12.41 1.98
CA SER A 342 13.62 11.12 1.65
C SER A 342 14.48 11.25 0.40
N VAL A 343 15.68 10.70 0.44
CA VAL A 343 16.62 10.67 -0.69
C VAL A 343 17.14 9.26 -0.83
N ASN A 344 16.70 8.55 -1.86
CA ASN A 344 17.21 7.22 -2.19
C ASN A 344 18.30 7.34 -3.26
N LEU A 345 19.46 6.73 -3.03
CA LEU A 345 20.61 6.74 -3.93
C LEU A 345 20.89 5.31 -4.42
N GLU A 346 20.71 5.08 -5.71
CA GLU A 346 20.98 3.80 -6.35
C GLU A 346 22.22 3.90 -7.25
N ASN A 347 23.21 3.03 -7.02
CA ASN A 347 24.39 2.95 -7.86
C ASN A 347 24.06 2.17 -9.15
N LYS A 348 24.38 2.73 -10.33
CA LYS A 348 24.18 2.10 -11.65
C LYS A 348 25.49 1.65 -12.30
N GLY A 349 26.60 1.64 -11.57
CA GLY A 349 27.94 1.28 -12.04
C GLY A 349 28.79 2.51 -12.38
N GLY A 350 30.09 2.40 -12.15
CA GLY A 350 31.02 3.53 -12.25
C GLY A 350 30.64 4.66 -11.29
N ASP A 351 30.67 5.90 -11.77
CA ASP A 351 30.26 7.08 -11.01
C ASP A 351 28.77 7.46 -11.18
N LYS A 352 28.00 6.64 -11.91
CA LYS A 352 26.60 6.93 -12.23
C LYS A 352 25.66 6.50 -11.10
N ARG A 353 24.81 7.43 -10.67
CA ARG A 353 23.80 7.21 -9.63
C ARG A 353 22.44 7.73 -10.09
N VAL A 354 21.38 6.99 -9.73
CA VAL A 354 20.00 7.45 -9.81
C VAL A 354 19.60 7.89 -8.40
N ILE A 355 19.23 9.15 -8.26
CA ILE A 355 18.86 9.77 -7.00
C ILE A 355 17.38 10.13 -7.05
N THR A 356 16.62 9.56 -6.14
CA THR A 356 15.17 9.73 -6.04
C THR A 356 14.86 10.54 -4.80
N ILE A 357 14.33 11.74 -4.97
CA ILE A 357 14.03 12.67 -3.87
C ILE A 357 12.52 12.74 -3.70
N ALA A 358 12.02 12.52 -2.48
CA ALA A 358 10.61 12.66 -2.13
C ALA A 358 10.45 13.44 -0.81
N LEU A 359 9.38 14.21 -0.68
CA LEU A 359 9.03 14.86 0.59
C LEU A 359 8.10 13.93 1.35
N LYS A 360 8.44 13.55 2.59
CA LYS A 360 7.50 12.87 3.47
C LYS A 360 6.60 13.90 4.14
N GLN A 361 5.29 13.63 4.15
CA GLN A 361 4.27 14.47 4.76
C GLN A 361 3.33 13.59 5.57
N VAL A 362 2.81 14.10 6.69
CA VAL A 362 1.52 13.66 7.24
C VAL A 362 0.47 14.48 6.52
N GLU A 363 -0.54 13.83 5.93
CA GLU A 363 -1.69 14.58 5.44
C GLU A 363 -2.50 15.08 6.65
N PRO A 364 -2.72 16.40 6.81
CA PRO A 364 -3.60 16.89 7.85
C PRO A 364 -5.03 16.42 7.55
N VAL A 365 -5.71 15.92 8.59
CA VAL A 365 -7.12 15.48 8.56
C VAL A 365 -8.10 16.64 8.25
N PHE A 366 -7.64 17.89 8.13
CA PHE A 366 -8.50 19.08 8.23
C PHE A 366 -8.64 20.00 6.99
N ASP A 367 -7.89 19.82 5.89
CA ASP A 367 -7.98 20.76 4.75
C ASP A 367 -9.14 20.48 3.76
N LEU A 368 -9.88 19.38 3.94
CA LEU A 368 -11.02 19.07 3.05
C LEU A 368 -12.30 19.82 3.44
N LEU A 369 -12.43 20.28 4.69
CA LEU A 369 -13.63 20.97 5.17
C LEU A 369 -13.71 22.41 4.66
N VAL A 370 -12.58 23.13 4.55
CA VAL A 370 -12.58 24.52 4.04
C VAL A 370 -12.79 24.55 2.53
N SER A 371 -12.23 23.58 1.78
CA SER A 371 -12.50 23.48 0.34
C SER A 371 -13.95 23.09 0.07
N VAL A 372 -14.54 22.18 0.85
CA VAL A 372 -15.96 21.80 0.69
C VAL A 372 -16.87 22.94 1.10
N VAL A 373 -16.61 23.66 2.19
CA VAL A 373 -17.44 24.81 2.62
C VAL A 373 -17.32 25.99 1.65
N CYS A 374 -16.13 26.30 1.12
CA CYS A 374 -15.98 27.32 0.09
C CYS A 374 -16.63 26.92 -1.25
N GLN A 375 -16.61 25.62 -1.62
CA GLN A 375 -17.31 25.13 -2.80
C GLN A 375 -18.84 25.14 -2.59
N PHE A 376 -19.33 24.77 -1.40
CA PHE A 376 -20.75 24.77 -1.05
C PHE A 376 -21.33 26.20 -1.00
N LEU A 377 -20.56 27.18 -0.52
CA LEU A 377 -20.98 28.59 -0.48
C LEU A 377 -20.95 29.25 -1.87
N ILE A 378 -20.17 28.73 -2.82
CA ILE A 378 -20.17 29.19 -4.21
C ILE A 378 -21.31 28.52 -5.01
N GLU A 379 -21.66 27.27 -4.71
CA GLU A 379 -22.76 26.54 -5.37
C GLU A 379 -24.16 26.89 -4.86
N ILE A 380 -24.31 27.47 -3.67
CA ILE A 380 -25.60 27.95 -3.15
C ILE A 380 -26.01 29.31 -3.75
N ASN A 381 -25.14 29.99 -4.50
CA ASN A 381 -25.41 31.33 -5.02
C ASN A 381 -25.99 31.38 -6.44
N CYS A 382 -26.86 30.43 -6.78
CA CYS A 382 -27.78 30.57 -7.91
C CYS A 382 -29.17 30.06 -7.51
N THR A 383 -30.11 31.01 -7.36
CA THR A 383 -31.58 30.84 -7.37
C THR A 383 -32.33 30.42 -6.09
N GLY A 384 -31.87 30.82 -4.90
CA GLY A 384 -32.66 30.66 -3.66
C GLY A 384 -32.55 31.75 -2.60
N PHE A 385 -31.50 32.58 -2.61
CA PHE A 385 -31.18 33.45 -1.47
C PHE A 385 -32.04 34.74 -1.40
N ASP A 386 -32.52 35.26 -2.54
CA ASP A 386 -33.32 36.51 -2.58
C ASP A 386 -34.73 36.36 -1.99
N LYS A 387 -35.33 35.15 -2.01
CA LYS A 387 -36.65 34.90 -1.40
C LYS A 387 -36.58 34.69 0.11
N PHE A 388 -35.42 34.30 0.63
CA PHE A 388 -35.23 34.07 2.06
C PHE A 388 -34.95 35.39 2.81
N LEU A 389 -34.25 36.33 2.17
CA LEU A 389 -33.97 37.65 2.77
C LEU A 389 -35.22 38.56 2.85
N GLN A 390 -36.17 38.48 1.91
CA GLN A 390 -37.42 39.25 2.00
C GLN A 390 -38.42 38.73 3.06
N GLN A 391 -38.26 37.50 3.56
CA GLN A 391 -39.06 36.98 4.68
C GLN A 391 -38.38 37.14 6.04
N ALA A 392 -37.06 37.39 6.07
CA ALA A 392 -36.29 37.59 7.30
C ALA A 392 -36.29 39.04 7.80
N ASP A 393 -36.53 40.04 6.93
CA ASP A 393 -36.61 41.46 7.32
C ASP A 393 -38.01 41.92 7.81
N GLY A 394 -38.98 41.00 7.94
CA GLY A 394 -40.36 41.33 8.30
C GLY A 394 -40.75 41.15 9.77
N LYS A 395 -39.89 40.58 10.63
CA LYS A 395 -40.26 40.26 12.03
C LYS A 395 -39.13 40.45 13.04
N SER A 396 -38.70 41.70 13.19
CA SER A 396 -38.13 42.21 14.45
C SER A 396 -38.85 43.51 14.82
N GLY A 397 -40.08 43.35 15.33
CA GLY A 397 -40.85 44.41 15.94
C GLY A 397 -41.60 43.87 17.15
N ASN A 398 -41.12 44.26 18.34
CA ASN A 398 -41.78 44.25 19.65
C ASN A 398 -42.35 42.91 20.17
N ILE A 399 -41.70 42.36 21.20
CA ILE A 399 -42.06 42.41 22.64
C ILE A 399 -41.10 41.48 23.39
#